data_AF-A0A7S0TJP5-F1
#
_entry.id   AF-A0A7S0TJP5-F1
#
_cell.length_a   1.000
_cell.length_b   1.000
_cell.length_c   1.000
_cell.angle_alpha   90.00
_cell.angle_beta   90.00
_cell.angle_gamma   90.00
#
_symmetry.space_group_name_H-M   'P 1'
#
loop_
_entity.id
_entity.type
_entity.pdbx_description
1 polymer ?
#
loop_
_entity_poly.entity_id
_entity_poly.type
_entity_poly.pdbx_seq_one_letter_code
_entity_poly.pdbx_strand_id
1 'polypeptide(L)'
;FSRAEQHKLIVGKLKARMLSRITSLPVEKQLSLLNRCFRYISILELRDLPLALFSLLPKIPSSYLVTLAQSPDLFAELPLSVKRQVWSLDANASLFTGYVASIAATYAAQARVRGVCSGLGSVPGNMRRARADNKPLQELITSVS
;
A
#
# COMPACT_ATOMS: atom_id res chain seq x y z
N PHE A 1 27.14 25.39 9.73
CA PHE A 1 25.87 24.65 9.77
C PHE A 1 24.72 25.64 9.85
N SER A 2 23.88 25.66 8.83
CA SER A 2 22.67 26.50 8.83
C SER A 2 21.67 25.96 9.85
N ARG A 3 20.90 26.83 10.50
CA ARG A 3 19.83 26.45 11.46
C ARG A 3 18.86 25.44 10.84
N ALA A 4 18.59 25.57 9.54
CA ALA A 4 17.72 24.65 8.80
C ALA A 4 18.30 23.21 8.72
N GLU A 5 19.62 23.07 8.55
CA GLU A 5 20.29 21.77 8.51
C GLU A 5 20.28 21.11 9.88
N GLN A 6 20.50 21.89 10.95
CA GLN A 6 20.43 21.40 12.32
C GLN A 6 19.02 20.91 12.65
N HIS A 7 17.99 21.66 12.25
CA HIS A 7 16.60 21.23 12.42
C HIS A 7 16.32 19.91 11.69
N LYS A 8 16.71 19.76 10.43
CA LYS A 8 16.54 18.51 9.68
C LYS A 8 17.24 17.32 10.35
N LEU A 9 18.46 17.51 10.85
CA LEU A 9 19.20 16.47 11.55
C LEU A 9 18.52 16.06 12.86
N ILE A 10 18.02 17.03 13.64
CA ILE A 10 17.33 16.76 14.91
C ILE A 10 16.02 16.00 14.64
N VAL A 11 15.22 16.47 13.69
CA VAL A 11 13.95 15.82 13.31
C VAL A 11 14.20 14.40 12.80
N GLY A 12 15.20 14.21 11.93
CA GLY A 12 15.58 12.88 11.44
C GLY A 12 15.97 11.91 12.55
N LYS A 13 16.80 12.35 13.51
CA LYS A 13 17.21 11.53 14.67
C LYS A 13 16.02 11.17 15.57
N LEU A 14 15.13 12.14 15.83
CA LEU A 14 13.94 11.91 16.66
C LEU A 14 12.96 10.95 15.98
N LYS A 15 12.75 11.11 14.68
CA LYS A 15 11.92 10.22 13.86
C LYS A 15 12.44 8.79 13.89
N ALA A 16 13.75 8.59 13.66
CA ALA A 16 14.37 7.26 13.73
C ALA A 16 14.19 6.62 15.12
N ARG A 17 14.39 7.39 16.19
CA ARG A 17 14.14 6.93 17.57
C ARG A 17 12.68 6.60 17.85
N MET A 18 11.74 7.33 17.26
CA MET A 18 10.32 7.02 17.37
C MET A 18 10.00 5.71 16.66
N LEU A 19 10.44 5.55 15.42
CA LEU A 19 10.24 4.34 14.62
C LEU A 19 10.76 3.09 15.34
N SER A 20 11.97 3.15 15.91
CA SER A 20 12.55 2.03 16.65
C SER A 20 11.81 1.68 17.93
N ARG A 21 11.09 2.64 18.54
CA ARG A 21 10.31 2.41 19.76
C ARG A 21 8.91 1.90 19.46
N ILE A 22 8.33 2.28 18.33
CA ILE A 22 6.97 1.89 17.94
C ILE A 22 6.84 0.36 17.78
N THR A 23 7.89 -0.31 17.30
CA THR A 23 7.93 -1.78 17.17
C THR A 23 7.85 -2.51 18.51
N SER A 24 8.31 -1.89 19.60
CA SER A 24 8.32 -2.47 20.94
C SER A 24 7.07 -2.10 21.78
N LEU A 25 6.18 -1.26 21.26
CA LEU A 25 5.00 -0.81 21.99
C LEU A 25 3.82 -1.78 21.84
N PRO A 26 2.96 -1.92 22.87
CA PRO A 26 1.72 -2.67 22.75
C PRO A 26 0.74 -1.96 21.81
N VAL A 27 -0.17 -2.74 21.21
CA VAL A 27 -1.13 -2.30 20.18
C VAL A 27 -1.98 -1.11 20.64
N GLU A 28 -2.41 -1.09 21.89
CA GLU A 28 -3.19 0.03 22.45
C GLU A 28 -2.43 1.36 22.40
N LYS A 29 -1.13 1.31 22.75
CA LYS A 29 -0.27 2.50 22.71
C LYS A 29 0.03 2.90 21.27
N GLN A 30 0.18 1.94 20.35
CA GLN A 30 0.32 2.23 18.93
C GLN A 30 -0.92 2.92 18.35
N LEU A 31 -2.13 2.49 18.73
CA LEU A 31 -3.38 3.13 18.33
C LEU A 31 -3.52 4.55 18.89
N SER A 32 -3.18 4.78 20.16
CA SER A 32 -3.21 6.13 20.74
C SER A 32 -2.17 7.06 20.09
N LEU A 33 -1.02 6.53 19.70
CA LEU A 33 0.01 7.27 18.98
C LEU A 33 -0.43 7.56 17.54
N LEU A 34 -1.07 6.61 16.87
CA LEU A 34 -1.68 6.80 15.56
C LEU A 34 -2.70 7.94 15.58
N ASN A 35 -3.59 8.00 16.57
CA ASN A 35 -4.55 9.12 16.71
C ASN A 35 -3.86 10.50 16.69
N ARG A 36 -2.69 10.61 17.35
CA ARG A 36 -1.93 11.87 17.41
C ARG A 36 -1.13 12.13 16.13
N CYS A 37 -0.50 11.11 15.57
CA CYS A 37 0.33 11.21 14.38
C CYS A 37 -0.47 11.37 13.09
N PHE A 38 -1.69 10.85 13.04
CA PHE A 38 -2.53 10.88 11.85
C PHE A 38 -2.85 12.31 11.41
N ARG A 39 -2.99 13.25 12.36
CA ARG A 39 -3.19 14.68 12.04
C ARG A 39 -2.04 15.29 11.23
N TYR A 40 -0.85 14.69 11.28
CA TYR A 40 0.35 15.16 10.59
C TYR A 40 0.65 14.36 9.33
N ILE A 41 -0.24 13.49 8.85
CA ILE A 41 -0.02 12.65 7.67
C ILE A 41 0.12 13.44 6.36
N SER A 42 -0.43 14.65 6.32
CA SER A 42 -0.26 15.60 5.21
C SER A 42 1.14 16.20 5.14
N ILE A 43 1.92 16.13 6.23
CA ILE A 43 3.29 16.62 6.28
C ILE A 43 4.22 15.50 5.81
N LEU A 44 4.83 15.69 4.64
CA LEU A 44 5.70 14.70 4.00
C LEU A 44 6.82 14.19 4.93
N GLU A 45 7.43 15.07 5.71
CA GLU A 45 8.53 14.71 6.62
C GLU A 45 8.10 13.75 7.74
N LEU A 46 6.84 13.81 8.17
CA LEU A 46 6.29 13.01 9.27
C LEU A 46 5.48 11.81 8.79
N ARG A 47 5.17 11.73 7.48
CA ARG A 47 4.32 10.70 6.88
C ARG A 47 4.82 9.27 7.12
N ASP A 48 6.12 9.05 7.22
CA ASP A 48 6.65 7.70 7.47
C ASP A 48 6.23 7.14 8.83
N LEU A 49 5.91 7.98 9.82
CA LEU A 49 5.45 7.53 11.13
C LEU A 49 4.08 6.83 11.07
N PRO A 50 3.00 7.47 10.57
CA PRO A 50 1.72 6.79 10.38
C PRO A 50 1.82 5.61 9.41
N LEU A 51 2.64 5.69 8.35
CA LEU A 51 2.87 4.56 7.46
C LEU A 51 3.45 3.34 8.19
N ALA A 52 4.50 3.54 8.99
CA ALA A 52 5.09 2.48 9.79
C ALA A 52 4.10 1.93 10.83
N LEU A 53 3.27 2.78 11.44
CA LEU A 53 2.21 2.35 12.36
C LEU A 53 1.17 1.49 11.65
N PHE A 54 0.75 1.86 10.44
CA PHE A 54 -0.19 1.07 9.66
C PHE A 54 0.37 -0.30 9.26
N SER A 55 1.68 -0.42 9.01
CA SER A 55 2.32 -1.71 8.75
C SER A 55 2.38 -2.63 9.98
N LEU A 56 2.41 -2.06 11.19
CA LEU A 56 2.50 -2.82 12.43
C LEU A 56 1.13 -3.19 13.01
N LEU A 57 0.10 -2.41 12.72
CA LEU A 57 -1.24 -2.64 13.23
C LEU A 57 -1.95 -3.75 12.43
N PRO A 58 -2.42 -4.83 13.08
CA PRO A 58 -3.11 -5.91 12.39
C PRO A 58 -4.49 -5.49 11.87
N LYS A 59 -5.17 -4.57 12.57
CA LYS A 59 -6.49 -4.05 12.20
C LYS A 59 -6.54 -2.55 12.43
N ILE A 60 -6.75 -1.80 11.36
CA ILE A 60 -6.87 -0.35 11.39
C ILE A 60 -8.36 0.02 11.54
N PRO A 61 -8.72 0.97 12.41
CA PRO A 61 -10.10 1.43 12.53
C PRO A 61 -10.61 2.02 11.21
N SER A 62 -11.88 1.73 10.87
CA SER A 62 -12.50 2.14 9.60
C SER A 62 -12.54 3.65 9.39
N SER A 63 -12.60 4.45 10.45
CA SER A 63 -12.55 5.91 10.40
C SER A 63 -11.30 6.43 9.67
N TYR A 64 -10.14 5.82 9.92
CA TYR A 64 -8.89 6.18 9.24
C TYR A 64 -8.90 5.74 7.78
N LEU A 65 -9.41 4.55 7.50
CA LEU A 65 -9.47 3.99 6.15
C LEU A 65 -10.34 4.83 5.22
N VAL A 66 -11.48 5.34 5.71
CA VAL A 66 -12.35 6.26 4.94
C VAL A 66 -11.60 7.56 4.61
N THR A 67 -10.89 8.13 5.58
CA THR A 67 -10.12 9.37 5.38
C THR A 67 -8.98 9.17 4.39
N LEU A 68 -8.31 8.02 4.46
CA LEU A 68 -7.25 7.64 3.52
C LEU A 68 -7.79 7.43 2.09
N ALA A 69 -8.99 6.85 1.95
CA ALA A 69 -9.62 6.63 0.65
C ALA A 69 -9.99 7.94 -0.07
N GLN A 70 -10.31 8.99 0.69
CA GLN A 70 -10.63 10.31 0.15
C GLN A 70 -9.42 11.05 -0.44
N SER A 71 -8.19 10.65 -0.07
CA SER A 71 -6.96 11.31 -0.47
C SER A 71 -6.14 10.42 -1.41
N PRO A 72 -6.23 10.59 -2.75
CA PRO A 72 -5.58 9.69 -3.70
C PRO A 72 -4.05 9.65 -3.57
N ASP A 73 -3.43 10.80 -3.26
CA ASP A 73 -1.97 10.90 -3.07
C ASP A 73 -1.49 10.09 -1.87
N LEU A 74 -2.26 10.12 -0.77
CA LEU A 74 -1.98 9.30 0.41
C LEU A 74 -2.21 7.82 0.12
N PHE A 75 -3.28 7.51 -0.60
CA PHE A 75 -3.63 6.14 -0.95
C PHE A 75 -2.53 5.45 -1.77
N ALA A 76 -1.91 6.16 -2.72
CA ALA A 76 -0.85 5.62 -3.57
C ALA A 76 0.36 5.09 -2.76
N GLU A 77 0.74 5.80 -1.70
CA GLU A 77 1.91 5.48 -0.86
C GLU A 77 1.63 4.43 0.21
N LEU A 78 0.37 4.02 0.41
CA LEU A 78 0.03 3.04 1.44
C LEU A 78 0.57 1.64 1.12
N PRO A 79 0.99 0.88 2.15
CA PRO A 79 1.29 -0.54 2.03
C PRO A 79 0.09 -1.32 1.51
N LEU A 80 0.34 -2.37 0.72
CA LEU A 80 -0.70 -3.20 0.12
C LEU A 80 -1.67 -3.78 1.16
N SER A 81 -1.18 -4.20 2.32
CA SER A 81 -2.00 -4.71 3.43
C SER A 81 -3.07 -3.70 3.88
N VAL A 82 -2.72 -2.40 3.89
CA VAL A 82 -3.63 -1.32 4.26
C VAL A 82 -4.59 -1.02 3.12
N LYS A 83 -4.12 -1.02 1.87
CA LYS A 83 -4.97 -0.88 0.68
C LYS A 83 -6.05 -1.95 0.63
N ARG A 84 -5.73 -3.21 0.97
CA ARG A 84 -6.72 -4.29 1.10
C ARG A 84 -7.77 -3.99 2.17
N GLN A 85 -7.37 -3.46 3.32
CA GLN A 85 -8.32 -3.04 4.35
C GLN A 85 -9.22 -1.90 3.87
N VAL A 86 -8.68 -0.94 3.11
CA VAL A 86 -9.49 0.12 2.49
C VAL A 86 -10.49 -0.45 1.48
N TRP A 87 -10.06 -1.40 0.64
CA TRP A 87 -10.92 -2.08 -0.35
C TRP A 87 -11.99 -2.97 0.29
N SER A 88 -11.71 -3.53 1.47
CA SER A 88 -12.69 -4.35 2.21
C SER A 88 -13.89 -3.54 2.73
N LEU A 89 -13.83 -2.22 2.69
CA LEU A 89 -14.97 -1.35 2.99
C LEU A 89 -15.81 -1.17 1.72
N ASP A 90 -17.08 -1.57 1.77
CA ASP A 90 -18.03 -1.52 0.63
C ASP A 90 -18.10 -0.14 -0.05
N ALA A 91 -17.94 0.95 0.71
CA ALA A 91 -17.94 2.31 0.18
C ALA A 91 -16.80 2.57 -0.85
N ASN A 92 -15.74 1.76 -0.83
CA ASN A 92 -14.54 1.94 -1.65
C ASN A 92 -14.35 0.83 -2.69
N ALA A 93 -15.36 -0.01 -2.93
CA ALA A 93 -15.29 -1.09 -3.92
C ALA A 93 -14.91 -0.59 -5.33
N SER A 94 -15.27 0.66 -5.68
CA SER A 94 -14.89 1.32 -6.94
C SER A 94 -13.38 1.56 -7.09
N LEU A 95 -12.66 1.78 -5.98
CA LEU A 95 -11.19 1.93 -6.01
C LEU A 95 -10.51 0.60 -6.32
N PHE A 96 -11.07 -0.50 -5.84
CA PHE A 96 -10.58 -1.84 -6.16
C PHE A 96 -10.82 -2.19 -7.63
N THR A 97 -12.03 -1.95 -8.16
CA THR A 97 -12.33 -2.24 -9.56
C THR A 97 -11.48 -1.42 -10.52
N GLY A 98 -11.21 -0.15 -10.21
CA GLY A 98 -10.28 0.69 -10.98
C GLY A 98 -8.84 0.16 -10.97
N TYR A 99 -8.34 -0.25 -9.79
CA TYR A 99 -7.01 -0.84 -9.67
C TYR A 99 -6.88 -2.14 -10.47
N VAL A 100 -7.82 -3.07 -10.30
CA VAL A 100 -7.86 -4.34 -11.04
C VAL A 100 -8.00 -4.10 -12.54
N ALA A 101 -8.81 -3.13 -12.97
CA ALA A 101 -8.94 -2.78 -14.38
C ALA A 101 -7.61 -2.29 -14.98
N SER A 102 -6.82 -1.51 -14.23
CA SER A 102 -5.51 -1.06 -14.68
C SER A 102 -4.51 -2.22 -14.85
N ILE A 103 -4.52 -3.19 -13.94
CA ILE A 103 -3.69 -4.39 -14.02
C ILE A 103 -4.17 -5.29 -15.18
N ALA A 104 -5.48 -5.45 -15.34
CA ALA A 104 -6.04 -6.22 -16.45
C ALA A 104 -5.69 -5.60 -17.81
N ALA A 105 -5.72 -4.26 -17.91
CA ALA A 105 -5.33 -3.54 -19.12
C ALA A 105 -3.85 -3.71 -19.45
N THR A 106 -2.95 -3.61 -18.44
CA THR A 106 -1.51 -3.85 -18.64
C THR A 106 -1.22 -5.30 -19.03
N TYR A 107 -1.91 -6.26 -18.42
CA TYR A 107 -1.83 -7.66 -18.82
C TYR A 107 -2.32 -7.87 -20.26
N ALA A 108 -3.46 -7.31 -20.65
CA ALA A 108 -3.98 -7.40 -22.01
C ALA A 108 -3.02 -6.79 -23.04
N ALA A 109 -2.37 -5.67 -22.70
CA ALA A 109 -1.34 -5.06 -23.54
C ALA A 109 -0.11 -5.97 -23.68
N GLN A 110 0.40 -6.54 -22.58
CA GLN A 110 1.53 -7.47 -22.61
C GLN A 110 1.21 -8.79 -23.35
N ALA A 111 -0.01 -9.30 -23.21
CA ALA A 111 -0.49 -10.50 -23.90
C ALA A 111 -0.57 -10.28 -25.43
N ARG A 112 -0.97 -9.07 -25.87
CA ARG A 112 -0.93 -8.67 -27.28
C ARG A 112 0.50 -8.61 -27.83
N VAL A 113 1.43 -8.04 -27.07
CA VAL A 113 2.85 -7.94 -27.48
C VAL A 113 3.51 -9.32 -27.58
N ARG A 114 3.12 -10.29 -26.75
CA ARG A 114 3.65 -11.66 -26.78
C ARG A 114 2.94 -12.59 -27.78
N GLY A 115 1.98 -12.09 -28.57
CA GLY A 115 1.25 -12.91 -29.54
C GLY A 115 0.37 -14.01 -28.91
N VAL A 116 0.08 -13.93 -27.61
CA VAL A 116 -0.68 -14.96 -26.87
C VAL A 116 -2.19 -14.88 -27.16
N CYS A 117 -2.64 -13.85 -27.88
CA CYS A 117 -4.05 -13.66 -28.26
C CYS A 117 -4.47 -14.34 -29.57
N SER A 118 -3.66 -15.21 -30.16
CA SER A 118 -4.10 -16.07 -31.26
C SER A 118 -4.34 -17.50 -30.77
N GLY A 119 -5.61 -17.79 -30.44
CA GLY A 119 -6.14 -19.15 -30.35
C GLY A 119 -6.42 -19.65 -28.94
N LEU A 120 -7.71 -19.83 -28.62
CA LEU A 120 -8.20 -20.78 -27.61
C LEU A 120 -7.97 -22.25 -28.05
N GLY A 121 -6.87 -22.54 -28.76
CA GLY A 121 -6.54 -23.83 -29.33
C GLY A 121 -5.20 -24.30 -28.81
N SER A 122 -5.23 -25.32 -27.94
CA SER A 122 -4.08 -26.03 -27.38
C SER A 122 -3.24 -25.26 -26.36
N VAL A 123 -3.49 -25.54 -25.07
CA VAL A 123 -2.66 -25.09 -23.95
C VAL A 123 -1.60 -26.18 -23.67
N PRO A 124 -0.31 -26.00 -24.04
CA PRO A 124 0.73 -26.92 -23.59
C PRO A 124 0.91 -26.81 -22.07
N GLY A 125 1.14 -27.94 -21.39
CA GLY A 125 1.15 -28.12 -19.92
C GLY A 125 2.12 -27.28 -19.09
N ASN A 126 2.80 -26.30 -19.69
CA ASN A 126 3.79 -25.42 -19.05
C ASN A 126 3.18 -24.13 -18.45
N MET A 127 1.85 -23.97 -18.47
CA MET A 127 1.16 -22.76 -18.01
C MET A 127 1.39 -22.40 -16.54
N ARG A 128 1.72 -23.36 -15.65
CA ARG A 128 2.03 -23.05 -14.23
C ARG A 128 3.30 -22.19 -14.10
N ARG A 129 4.30 -22.41 -14.96
CA ARG A 129 5.52 -21.59 -14.99
C ARG A 129 5.26 -20.22 -15.64
N ALA A 130 4.53 -20.20 -16.76
CA ALA A 130 4.18 -18.95 -17.43
C ALA A 130 3.32 -18.00 -16.56
N ARG A 131 2.45 -18.55 -15.69
CA ARG A 131 1.72 -17.76 -14.68
C ARG A 131 2.63 -17.25 -13.56
N ALA A 132 3.67 -17.99 -13.20
CA ALA A 132 4.67 -17.56 -12.22
C ALA A 132 5.58 -16.45 -12.76
N ASP A 133 5.84 -16.41 -14.06
CA ASP A 133 6.71 -15.40 -14.66
C ASP A 133 5.98 -14.08 -14.98
N ASN A 134 4.65 -14.08 -14.95
CA ASN A 134 3.81 -12.92 -15.25
C ASN A 134 3.59 -12.06 -14.00
N LYS A 135 4.49 -11.09 -13.79
CA LYS A 135 4.42 -10.07 -12.72
C LYS A 135 3.01 -9.48 -12.47
N PRO A 136 2.26 -8.98 -13.48
CA PRO A 136 0.94 -8.39 -13.23
C PRO A 136 -0.10 -9.42 -12.74
N LEU A 137 0.00 -10.69 -13.16
CA LEU A 137 -0.89 -11.73 -12.65
C LEU A 137 -0.56 -12.10 -11.21
N GLN A 138 0.72 -12.10 -10.83
CA GLN A 138 1.13 -12.30 -9.44
C GLN A 138 0.68 -11.14 -8.54
N GLU A 139 0.78 -9.90 -9.02
CA GLU A 139 0.26 -8.73 -8.30
C GLU A 139 -1.26 -8.81 -8.10
N LEU A 140 -2.01 -9.32 -9.09
CA LEU A 140 -3.45 -9.52 -8.96
C LEU A 140 -3.78 -10.63 -7.95
N ILE A 141 -3.12 -11.80 -8.05
CA ILE A 141 -3.31 -12.92 -7.11
C ILE A 141 -2.96 -12.48 -5.67
N THR A 142 -1.84 -11.79 -5.50
CA THR A 142 -1.47 -11.25 -4.20
C THR A 142 -2.45 -10.17 -3.74
N SER A 143 -3.05 -9.35 -4.59
CA SER A 143 -4.04 -8.36 -4.15
C SER A 143 -5.36 -8.95 -3.62
N VAL A 144 -5.73 -10.15 -4.08
CA VAL A 144 -7.00 -10.83 -3.75
C VAL A 144 -6.88 -11.83 -2.59
N SER A 145 -5.68 -12.39 -2.37
CA SER A 145 -5.40 -13.34 -1.27
C SER A 145 -5.19 -12.62 0.06
#